data_AF-A0A381PNV5-F1
#
_entry.id   AF-A0A381PNV5-F1
#
_cell.length_a   1.000
_cell.length_b   1.000
_cell.length_c   1.000
_cell.angle_alpha   90.00
_cell.angle_beta   90.00
_cell.angle_gamma   90.00
#
_symmetry.space_group_name_H-M   'P 1'
#
loop_
_entity.id
_entity.type
_entity.pdbx_description
1 polymer ?
#
loop_
_entity_poly.entity_id
_entity_poly.type
_entity_poly.pdbx_seq_one_letter_code
_entity_poly.pdbx_strand_id
1 'polypeptide(L)'
;MNNKKEYEIRDIPVKSVAIGGVVFVIIIGITLFLLYEYYIRVLDDTEHEFKLSKRSKKLMELRKLEDESLNSYKIIDEEKQIYQIPIDRSKELMLDEQSN
;
A
#
# COMPACT_ATOMS: atom_id res chain seq x y z
N MET A 1 -19.05 65.00 -25.83
CA MET A 1 -17.78 65.10 -25.08
C MET A 1 -17.54 63.77 -24.38
N ASN A 2 -16.41 63.14 -24.67
CA ASN A 2 -16.13 61.75 -24.30
C ASN A 2 -15.50 61.73 -22.90
N ASN A 3 -16.27 61.33 -21.88
CA ASN A 3 -15.79 61.18 -20.50
C ASN A 3 -14.91 59.93 -20.39
N LYS A 4 -13.61 60.06 -20.69
CA LYS A 4 -12.63 59.02 -20.39
C LYS A 4 -12.53 58.92 -18.87
N LYS A 5 -12.92 57.77 -18.32
CA LYS A 5 -12.75 57.44 -16.91
C LYS A 5 -11.26 57.50 -16.56
N GLU A 6 -10.97 58.43 -15.67
CA GLU A 6 -9.73 58.64 -14.95
C GLU A 6 -9.53 57.45 -13.98
N TYR A 7 -8.85 56.41 -14.42
CA TYR A 7 -8.43 55.35 -13.52
C TYR A 7 -7.11 55.78 -12.87
N GLU A 8 -7.18 56.04 -11.56
CA GLU A 8 -6.01 56.18 -10.71
C GLU A 8 -5.29 54.83 -10.65
N ILE A 9 -4.21 54.67 -11.42
CA ILE A 9 -3.29 53.55 -11.28
C ILE A 9 -2.46 53.85 -10.04
N ARG A 10 -2.96 53.46 -8.87
CA ARG A 10 -2.10 53.44 -7.67
C ARG A 10 -1.04 52.38 -7.91
N ASP A 11 0.18 52.84 -8.16
CA ASP A 11 1.35 51.98 -8.28
C ASP A 11 1.50 51.17 -7.00
N ILE A 12 1.21 49.88 -7.09
CA ILE A 12 1.50 48.93 -6.02
C ILE A 12 3.01 48.98 -5.75
N PRO A 13 3.44 49.13 -4.48
CA PRO A 13 4.86 49.17 -4.16
C PRO A 13 5.49 47.80 -4.45
N VAL A 14 6.12 47.69 -5.62
CA VAL A 14 6.72 46.43 -6.14
C VAL A 14 7.67 45.76 -5.16
N LYS A 15 8.35 46.55 -4.32
CA LYS A 15 9.26 46.07 -3.28
C LYS A 15 8.53 45.28 -2.19
N SER A 16 7.39 45.80 -1.72
CA SER A 16 6.58 45.14 -0.68
C SER A 16 5.95 43.85 -1.21
N VAL A 17 5.50 43.86 -2.47
CA VAL A 17 4.95 42.67 -3.13
C VAL A 17 6.01 41.60 -3.32
N ALA A 18 7.22 41.98 -3.75
CA ALA A 18 8.33 41.05 -3.91
C ALA A 18 8.70 40.36 -2.57
N ILE A 19 8.77 41.13 -1.48
CA ILE A 19 9.04 40.57 -0.14
C ILE A 19 7.92 39.61 0.28
N GLY A 20 6.65 39.99 0.07
CA GLY A 20 5.51 39.12 0.36
C GLY A 20 5.55 37.81 -0.44
N GLY A 21 5.94 37.88 -1.72
CA GLY A 21 6.11 36.69 -2.57
C GLY A 21 7.20 35.75 -2.07
N VAL A 22 8.36 36.28 -1.65
CA VAL A 22 9.44 35.46 -1.09
C VAL A 22 9.00 34.78 0.21
N VAL A 23 8.33 35.52 1.10
CA VAL A 23 7.80 34.95 2.36
C VAL A 23 6.77 33.85 2.07
N PHE A 24 5.90 34.05 1.08
CA PHE A 24 4.91 33.05 0.69
C PHE A 24 5.57 31.74 0.18
N VAL A 25 6.61 31.85 -0.64
CA VAL A 25 7.36 30.68 -1.13
C VAL A 25 8.03 29.94 0.03
N ILE A 26 8.60 30.67 0.99
CA ILE A 26 9.20 30.07 2.19
C ILE A 26 8.14 29.30 3.00
N ILE A 27 6.97 29.89 3.22
CA ILE A 27 5.87 29.24 3.94
C ILE A 27 5.43 27.96 3.24
N ILE A 28 5.29 27.97 1.91
CA ILE A 28 4.97 26.77 1.13
C ILE A 28 6.07 25.72 1.31
N GLY A 29 7.34 26.10 1.21
CA GLY A 29 8.46 25.19 1.40
C GLY A 29 8.45 24.53 2.78
N ILE A 30 8.23 25.32 3.84
CA ILE A 30 8.11 24.80 5.22
C ILE A 30 6.91 23.86 5.34
N THR A 31 5.77 24.24 4.77
CA THR A 31 4.55 23.41 4.82
C THR A 31 4.77 22.07 4.14
N LEU A 32 5.40 22.04 2.96
CA LEU A 32 5.74 20.81 2.25
C LEU A 32 6.74 19.95 3.03
N PHE A 33 7.74 20.58 3.64
CA PHE A 33 8.72 19.89 4.47
C PHE A 33 8.06 19.22 5.69
N LEU A 34 7.19 19.95 6.40
CA LEU A 34 6.44 19.40 7.54
C LEU A 34 5.50 18.28 7.11
N LEU A 35 4.84 18.42 5.95
CA LEU A 35 3.97 17.39 5.40
C LEU A 35 4.75 16.12 5.05
N TYR A 36 5.96 16.28 4.48
CA TYR A 36 6.85 15.16 4.15
C TYR A 36 7.32 14.42 5.40
N GLU A 37 7.81 15.15 6.41
CA GLU A 37 8.20 14.59 7.71
C GLU A 37 7.02 13.86 8.38
N TYR A 38 5.82 14.44 8.33
CA TYR A 38 4.61 13.80 8.84
C TYR A 38 4.26 12.52 8.08
N TYR A 39 4.35 12.54 6.74
CA TYR A 39 4.08 11.38 5.89
C TYR A 39 5.00 10.21 6.24
N ILE A 40 6.31 10.46 6.32
CA ILE A 40 7.31 9.44 6.67
C ILE A 40 7.10 8.90 8.08
N ARG A 41 6.76 9.76 9.06
CA ARG A 41 6.63 9.33 10.46
C ARG A 41 5.31 8.61 10.77
N VAL A 42 4.21 8.96 10.09
CA VAL A 42 2.86 8.56 10.52
C VAL A 42 2.13 7.71 9.48
N LEU A 43 2.28 8.00 8.19
CA LEU A 43 1.49 7.30 7.16
C LEU A 43 2.10 5.96 6.76
N ASP A 44 3.42 5.84 6.75
CA ASP A 44 4.10 4.64 6.23
C ASP A 44 3.72 3.38 7.01
N ASP A 45 3.69 3.46 8.35
CA ASP A 45 3.28 2.34 9.21
C ASP A 45 1.81 1.93 8.97
N THR A 46 0.92 2.93 8.78
CA THR A 46 -0.51 2.66 8.59
C THR A 46 -0.83 2.13 7.20
N GLU A 47 -0.15 2.60 6.16
CA GLU A 47 -0.44 2.24 4.78
C GLU A 47 0.19 0.89 4.43
N HIS A 48 1.35 0.55 4.99
CA HIS A 48 1.95 -0.78 4.86
C HIS A 48 1.05 -1.84 5.47
N GLU A 49 0.56 -1.65 6.69
CA GLU A 49 -0.39 -2.57 7.30
C GLU A 49 -1.74 -2.58 6.58
N PHE A 50 -2.25 -1.44 6.10
CA PHE A 50 -3.52 -1.41 5.36
C PHE A 50 -3.42 -2.08 3.99
N LYS A 51 -2.33 -1.87 3.23
CA LYS A 51 -2.12 -2.50 1.92
C LYS A 51 -1.83 -4.01 2.06
N LEU A 52 -1.10 -4.43 3.08
CA LEU A 52 -0.86 -5.86 3.38
C LEU A 52 -2.12 -6.54 3.94
N SER A 53 -2.89 -5.87 4.81
CA SER A 53 -4.16 -6.39 5.35
C SER A 53 -5.29 -6.37 4.33
N LYS A 54 -5.18 -5.56 3.26
CA LYS A 54 -5.99 -5.68 2.04
C LYS A 54 -5.60 -6.90 1.19
N ARG A 55 -4.94 -7.91 1.77
CA ARG A 55 -5.04 -9.28 1.25
C ARG A 55 -6.54 -9.58 1.15
N SER A 56 -7.04 -9.76 -0.07
CA SER A 56 -8.46 -10.02 -0.32
C SER A 56 -8.93 -11.11 0.65
N LYS A 57 -9.98 -10.83 1.44
CA LYS A 57 -10.54 -11.82 2.39
C LYS A 57 -10.79 -13.16 1.72
N LYS A 58 -11.21 -13.13 0.45
CA LYS A 58 -11.35 -14.29 -0.43
C LYS A 58 -10.04 -15.06 -0.62
N LEU A 59 -8.91 -14.39 -0.85
CA LEU A 59 -7.60 -15.05 -0.99
C LEU A 59 -7.11 -15.64 0.33
N MET A 60 -7.41 -15.00 1.46
CA MET A 60 -7.06 -15.54 2.77
C MET A 60 -7.87 -16.79 3.09
N GLU A 61 -9.16 -16.79 2.78
CA GLU A 61 -10.04 -17.95 2.93
C GLU A 61 -9.65 -19.08 1.97
N LEU A 62 -9.34 -18.78 0.70
CA LEU A 62 -8.83 -19.76 -0.26
C LEU A 62 -7.53 -20.40 0.23
N ARG A 63 -6.56 -19.63 0.71
CA ARG A 63 -5.33 -20.19 1.28
C ARG A 63 -5.59 -21.09 2.48
N LYS A 64 -6.53 -20.72 3.35
CA LYS A 64 -6.89 -21.55 4.50
C LYS A 64 -7.46 -22.90 4.05
N LEU A 65 -8.34 -22.89 3.05
CA LEU A 65 -8.90 -24.12 2.47
C LEU A 65 -7.83 -24.96 1.76
N GLU A 66 -6.91 -24.33 1.03
CA GLU A 66 -5.78 -25.01 0.39
C GLU A 66 -4.84 -25.64 1.43
N ASP A 67 -4.43 -24.90 2.46
CA ASP A 67 -3.57 -25.39 3.53
C ASP A 67 -4.23 -26.56 4.29
N GLU A 68 -5.51 -26.46 4.59
CA GLU A 68 -6.26 -27.56 5.22
C GLU A 68 -6.32 -28.78 4.30
N SER A 69 -6.56 -28.59 3.00
CA SER A 69 -6.65 -29.69 2.05
C SER A 69 -5.30 -30.36 1.77
N LEU A 70 -4.19 -29.62 1.77
CA LEU A 70 -2.85 -30.16 1.50
C LEU A 70 -2.22 -30.85 2.72
N ASN A 71 -2.59 -30.45 3.93
CA ASN A 71 -1.99 -30.95 5.16
C ASN A 71 -2.87 -31.95 5.94
N SER A 72 -3.98 -32.40 5.36
CA SER A 72 -4.87 -33.40 5.98
C SER A 72 -4.88 -34.72 5.23
N TYR A 73 -5.19 -35.79 5.96
CA TYR A 73 -5.50 -37.09 5.38
C TYR A 73 -6.94 -37.10 4.87
N LYS A 74 -7.14 -37.56 3.64
CA LYS A 74 -8.47 -37.70 3.02
C LYS A 74 -8.59 -39.00 2.25
N ILE A 75 -9.79 -39.54 2.20
CA ILE A 75 -10.12 -40.69 1.35
C ILE A 75 -10.57 -40.12 0.01
N ILE A 76 -9.88 -40.45 -1.08
CA ILE A 76 -10.23 -39.96 -2.43
C ILE A 76 -11.17 -40.95 -3.11
N ASP A 77 -10.88 -42.24 -3.00
CA ASP A 77 -11.70 -43.30 -3.58
C ASP A 77 -11.56 -44.57 -2.73
N GLU A 78 -12.62 -44.93 -2.01
CA GLU A 78 -12.63 -46.08 -1.11
C GLU A 78 -12.66 -47.42 -1.87
N GLU A 79 -13.34 -47.46 -3.03
CA GLU A 79 -13.41 -48.66 -3.87
C GLU A 79 -12.05 -48.99 -4.49
N LYS A 80 -11.30 -47.95 -4.87
CA LYS A 80 -9.94 -48.10 -5.41
C LYS A 80 -8.84 -48.06 -4.34
N GLN A 81 -9.20 -47.94 -3.06
CA GLN A 81 -8.28 -47.80 -1.93
C GLN A 81 -7.25 -46.66 -2.11
N ILE A 82 -7.67 -45.53 -2.70
CA ILE A 82 -6.82 -44.36 -2.94
C ILE A 82 -7.01 -43.36 -1.79
N TYR A 83 -5.91 -43.11 -1.08
CA TYR A 83 -5.86 -42.19 0.07
C TYR A 83 -4.92 -41.02 -0.23
N GLN A 84 -5.33 -39.83 0.16
CA GLN A 84 -4.50 -38.64 0.18
C GLN A 84 -3.74 -38.56 1.50
N ILE A 85 -2.43 -38.31 1.40
CA ILE A 85 -1.55 -38.05 2.54
C ILE A 85 -1.17 -36.56 2.59
N PRO A 86 -0.82 -36.02 3.78
CA PRO A 86 -0.28 -34.68 3.91
C PRO A 86 0.97 -34.50 3.07
N ILE A 87 1.11 -33.30 2.49
CA ILE A 87 2.19 -33.00 1.56
C ILE A 87 3.59 -33.17 2.19
N ASP A 88 3.76 -32.89 3.47
CA ASP A 88 5.05 -33.05 4.13
C ASP A 88 5.42 -34.54 4.31
N ARG A 89 4.45 -35.41 4.64
CA ARG A 89 4.69 -36.86 4.62
C ARG A 89 4.97 -37.40 3.23
N SER A 90 4.33 -36.86 2.19
CA SER A 90 4.66 -37.27 0.82
C SER A 90 6.11 -36.91 0.46
N LYS A 91 6.59 -35.73 0.86
CA LYS A 91 7.98 -35.33 0.59
C LYS A 91 8.98 -36.23 1.31
N GLU A 92 8.74 -36.53 2.58
CA GLU A 92 9.59 -37.45 3.35
C GLU A 92 9.70 -38.82 2.69
N LEU A 93 8.56 -39.41 2.29
CA LEU A 93 8.54 -40.71 1.61
C LEU A 93 9.29 -40.68 0.27
N MET A 94 9.13 -39.61 -0.52
CA MET A 94 9.83 -39.46 -1.79
C MET A 94 11.35 -39.33 -1.60
N LEU A 95 11.81 -38.66 -0.54
CA LEU A 95 13.23 -38.54 -0.22
C LEU A 95 13.81 -39.87 0.27
N ASP A 96 13.07 -40.59 1.12
CA ASP A 96 13.46 -41.92 1.59
C ASP A 96 13.57 -42.91 0.42
N GLU A 97 12.64 -42.88 -0.53
CA GLU A 97 12.69 -43.69 -1.76
C GLU A 97 13.87 -43.36 -2.67
N GLN A 98 14.30 -42.09 -2.75
CA GLN A 98 15.49 -41.70 -3.52
C GLN A 98 16.81 -42.05 -2.84
N SER A 99 16.80 -42.22 -1.51
CA SER A 99 17.99 -42.55 -0.73
C SER A 99 18.29 -44.06 -0.67
N ASN A 100 17.32 -44.91 -1.06
CA ASN A 100 17.46 -46.36 -1.24
C ASN A 100 17.74 -46.75 -2.69
#